data_AF-A0A399WN87-F1
#
_entry.id   AF-A0A399WN87-F1
#
_cell.length_a   1.000
_cell.length_b   1.000
_cell.length_c   1.000
_cell.angle_alpha   90.00
_cell.angle_beta   90.00
_cell.angle_gamma   90.00
#
_symmetry.space_group_name_H-M   'P 1'
#
loop_
_entity.id
_entity.type
_entity.pdbx_description
1 polymer ?
#
loop_
_entity_poly.entity_id
_entity_poly.type
_entity_poly.pdbx_seq_one_letter_code
_entity_poly.pdbx_strand_id
1 'polypeptide(L)' 'MGCIFEDPFGVYFEDEAHSSDEEIRLNLIGLSSRYGLLYVTFTYNDGGIRLITAWRAEEWAIKEYENYKR' A
#
# COMPACT_ATOMS: atom_id res chain seq x y z
N MET A 1 12.09 1.53 13.43
CA MET A 1 12.04 2.47 12.29
C MET A 1 11.43 1.67 11.16
N GLY A 2 10.12 1.73 10.99
CA GLY A 2 9.37 0.75 10.20
C GLY A 2 8.96 1.32 8.85
N CYS A 3 9.27 0.60 7.78
CA CYS A 3 8.74 0.86 6.46
C CYS A 3 7.27 0.45 6.40
N ILE A 4 6.46 1.09 5.55
CA ILE A 4 5.05 0.73 5.35
C ILE A 4 4.87 -0.75 4.99
N PHE A 5 5.82 -1.31 4.23
CA PHE A 5 5.81 -2.72 3.82
C PHE A 5 6.08 -3.71 4.97
N GLU A 6 6.50 -3.21 6.14
CA GLU A 6 6.76 -4.01 7.34
C GLU A 6 5.61 -3.88 8.36
N ASP A 7 4.54 -3.17 8.01
CA ASP A 7 3.38 -3.02 8.87
C ASP A 7 2.61 -4.35 8.97
N PRO A 8 2.53 -4.98 10.17
CA PRO A 8 1.80 -6.23 10.34
C PRO A 8 0.29 -6.10 10.06
N PHE A 9 -0.25 -4.88 10.02
CA PHE A 9 -1.65 -4.62 9.69
C PHE A 9 -1.82 -3.99 8.30
N GLY A 10 -0.78 -4.04 7.46
CA GLY A 10 -0.83 -3.53 6.09
C GLY A 10 -1.94 -4.20 5.27
N VAL A 11 -2.82 -3.40 4.68
CA VAL A 11 -3.90 -3.87 3.82
C VAL A 11 -3.43 -3.86 2.38
N TYR A 12 -3.24 -5.04 1.80
CA TYR A 12 -2.84 -5.22 0.41
C TYR A 12 -4.04 -5.58 -0.46
N PHE A 13 -4.14 -4.97 -1.63
CA PHE A 13 -5.13 -5.34 -2.64
C PHE A 13 -4.65 -4.97 -4.04
N GLU A 14 -5.15 -5.67 -5.04
CA GLU A 14 -4.81 -5.43 -6.44
C GLU A 14 -5.54 -4.20 -6.99
N ASP A 15 -4.84 -3.42 -7.80
CA ASP A 15 -5.44 -2.37 -8.61
C ASP A 15 -5.86 -2.97 -9.96
N GLU A 16 -6.93 -3.77 -9.95
CA GLU A 16 -7.40 -4.49 -11.15
C GLU A 16 -7.67 -3.54 -12.33
N ALA A 17 -8.13 -2.31 -12.04
CA ALA A 17 -8.45 -1.31 -13.05
C ALA A 17 -7.22 -0.78 -13.80
N HIS A 18 -6.03 -0.84 -13.18
CA HIS A 18 -4.77 -0.34 -13.74
C HIS A 18 -3.73 -1.44 -13.95
N SER A 19 -4.08 -2.69 -13.68
CA SER A 19 -3.24 -3.86 -13.91
C SER A 19 -3.42 -4.39 -15.33
N SER A 20 -2.41 -5.09 -15.83
CA SER A 20 -2.39 -5.75 -17.14
C SER A 20 -1.69 -7.10 -17.03
N ASP A 21 -1.78 -7.92 -18.07
CA ASP A 21 -1.11 -9.25 -18.11
C ASP A 21 0.42 -9.16 -17.90
N GLU A 22 1.04 -8.01 -18.20
CA GLU A 22 2.48 -7.78 -18.08
C GLU A 22 2.89 -7.02 -16.80
N GLU A 23 1.98 -6.26 -16.20
CA GLU A 23 2.24 -5.43 -15.01
C GLU A 23 1.07 -5.50 -14.04
N ILE A 24 1.26 -6.16 -12.90
CA ILE A 24 0.31 -6.17 -11.79
C ILE A 24 0.64 -5.02 -10.84
N ARG A 25 -0.37 -4.17 -10.57
CA ARG A 25 -0.27 -3.06 -9.64
C ARG A 25 -0.98 -3.41 -8.35
N LEU A 26 -0.31 -3.14 -7.24
CA LEU A 26 -0.80 -3.41 -5.91
C LEU A 26 -0.93 -2.09 -5.16
N ASN A 27 -1.97 -2.01 -4.36
CA ASN A 27 -2.18 -0.97 -3.38
C ASN A 27 -1.89 -1.50 -1.98
N LEU A 28 -1.29 -0.66 -1.15
CA LEU A 28 -0.99 -0.91 0.25
C LEU A 28 -1.47 0.27 1.07
N ILE A 29 -2.32 0.00 2.06
CA ILE A 29 -2.60 0.93 3.15
C ILE A 29 -1.84 0.45 4.38
N GLY A 30 -0.97 1.29 4.94
CA GLY A 30 -0.18 0.91 6.11
C GLY A 30 0.53 2.06 6.79
N LEU A 31 1.11 1.77 7.94
CA LEU A 31 1.75 2.72 8.83
C LEU A 31 3.25 2.85 8.52
N SER A 32 3.66 4.08 8.23
CA SER A 32 5.07 4.47 8.22
C SER A 32 5.43 5.17 9.53
N SER A 33 6.54 4.78 10.16
CA SER A 33 7.01 5.47 11.37
C SER A 33 7.40 6.93 11.13
N ARG A 34 7.64 7.33 9.87
CA ARG A 34 8.05 8.69 9.50
C ARG A 34 6.87 9.54 9.03
N TYR A 35 5.91 8.96 8.32
CA TYR A 35 4.87 9.71 7.61
C TYR A 35 3.45 9.45 8.12
N GLY A 36 3.27 8.51 9.04
CA GLY A 36 1.96 8.07 9.51
C GLY A 36 1.32 7.07 8.55
N LEU A 37 -0.01 7.00 8.54
CA LEU A 37 -0.74 6.10 7.65
C LEU A 37 -0.67 6.61 6.21
N LEU A 38 -0.26 5.73 5.30
CA LEU A 38 -0.07 6.01 3.89
C LEU A 38 -0.92 5.08 3.05
N TYR A 39 -1.28 5.57 1.87
CA TYR A 39 -1.74 4.78 0.74
C TYR A 39 -0.62 4.76 -0.30
N VAL A 40 -0.25 3.57 -0.76
CA VAL A 40 0.86 3.38 -1.70
C VAL A 40 0.42 2.47 -2.83
N THR A 41 0.63 2.90 -4.07
CA THR A 41 0.51 2.03 -5.25
C THR A 41 1.91 1.67 -5.73
N PHE A 42 2.15 0.39 -5.98
CA PHE A 42 3.45 -0.13 -6.36
C PHE A 42 3.32 -1.34 -7.27
N THR A 43 4.43 -1.75 -7.87
CA THR A 43 4.55 -3.02 -8.61
C THR A 43 5.82 -3.74 -8.19
N TYR A 44 5.86 -5.06 -8.43
CA TYR A 44 7.07 -5.86 -8.27
C TYR A 44 7.76 -5.99 -9.63
N ASN A 45 9.01 -5.55 -9.73
CA ASN A 45 9.83 -5.70 -10.94
C ASN A 45 11.24 -6.16 -10.58
N ASP A 46 11.84 -7.04 -11.40
CA ASP A 46 13.27 -7.43 -11.33
C ASP A 46 13.83 -7.66 -9.92
N GLY A 47 13.05 -8.29 -9.04
CA GLY A 47 13.45 -8.60 -7.66
C GLY A 47 13.29 -7.47 -6.64
N GLY A 48 12.58 -6.38 -6.98
CA GLY A 48 12.36 -5.23 -6.11
C GLY A 48 10.94 -4.67 -6.16
N ILE A 49 10.72 -3.61 -5.37
CA ILE A 49 9.48 -2.84 -5.34
C ILE A 49 9.70 -1.52 -6.09
N ARG A 50 8.88 -1.27 -7.10
CA ARG A 50 8.80 0.04 -7.75
C ARG A 50 7.56 0.77 -7.26
N LEU A 51 7.78 1.89 -6.57
CA LEU A 51 6.71 2.80 -6.17
C LEU A 51 6.16 3.56 -7.39
N ILE A 52 4.84 3.58 -7.54
CA ILE A 52 4.14 4.36 -8.57
C ILE A 52 3.64 5.66 -7.94
N THR A 53 2.95 5.56 -6.81
CA THR A 53 2.50 6.73 -6.03
C THR A 53 2.46 6.41 -4.53
N ALA A 54 2.61 7.44 -3.71
CA ALA A 54 2.48 7.36 -2.26
C ALA A 54 1.90 8.68 -1.74
N TRP A 55 0.85 8.58 -0.93
CA TRP A 55 0.17 9.74 -0.36
C TRP A 55 -0.38 9.41 1.03
N ARG A 56 -0.66 10.46 1.82
CA ARG A 56 -1.20 10.29 3.18
C ARG A 56 -2.61 9.72 3.09
N ALA A 57 -2.90 8.68 3.86
CA ALA A 57 -4.19 8.00 3.82
C ALA A 57 -5.36 8.99 4.07
N GLU A 58 -6.35 8.95 3.18
CA GLU A 58 -7.62 9.64 3.33
C GLU A 58 -8.55 8.89 4.30
N GLU A 59 -9.67 9.52 4.67
CA GLU A 59 -10.61 8.94 5.66
C GLU A 59 -11.08 7.52 5.33
N TRP A 60 -11.30 7.22 4.04
CA TRP A 60 -11.73 5.89 3.62
C TRP A 60 -10.62 4.85 3.83
N ALA A 61 -9.37 5.20 3.51
CA ALA A 61 -8.22 4.30 3.68
C ALA A 61 -7.91 4.09 5.16
N ILE A 62 -8.06 5.13 5.99
CA ILE A 62 -7.97 5.02 7.44
C ILE A 62 -9.01 4.03 7.98
N LYS A 63 -10.26 4.13 7.53
CA LYS A 63 -11.34 3.22 7.96
C LYS A 63 -11.04 1.78 7.57
N GLU A 64 -10.59 1.54 6.34
CA GLU A 64 -10.23 0.18 5.90
C GLU A 64 -9.09 -0.41 6.73
N TYR A 65 -8.05 0.36 6.99
CA TYR A 65 -6.94 -0.07 7.84
C TYR A 65 -7.38 -0.41 9.28
N GLU A 66 -8.19 0.46 9.89
CA GLU A 66 -8.68 0.23 11.26
C GLU A 66 -9.68 -0.94 11.34
N ASN A 67 -10.45 -1.19 10.27
CA ASN A 67 -11.32 -2.37 10.18
C ASN A 67 -10.50 -3.66 10.06
N TYR A 68 -9.44 -3.66 9.25
CA TYR A 68 -8.57 -4.82 9.07
C TYR A 68 -7.76 -5.16 10.32
N LYS A 69 -7.36 -4.14 11.09
CA LYS A 69 -6.58 -4.28 12.32
C LYS A 69 -7.36 -4.90 13.50
N ARG A 70 -8.70 -4.92 13.44
CA ARG A 70 -9.58 -5.39 14.51
C ARG A 70 -9.83 -6.89 14.45
#